data_AF-A0A7T5UUF9-F1
#
_entry.id   AF-A0A7T5UUF9-F1
#
_cell.length_a   1.000
_cell.length_b   1.000
_cell.length_c   1.000
_cell.angle_alpha   90.00
_cell.angle_beta   90.00
_cell.angle_gamma   90.00
#
_symmetry.space_group_name_H-M   'P 1'
#
loop_
_entity.id
_entity.type
_entity.pdbx_description
1 polymer ?
#
loop_
_entity_poly.entity_id
_entity_poly.type
_entity_poly.pdbx_seq_one_letter_code
_entity_poly.pdbx_strand_id
1 'polypeptide(L)'
;MPTAHEAEISDEVLEEGCYYLSQLGLSDEAIAERFESTPARVERLAKSYSDKLKSGEVVAGDLDKAFWEDVRKEAEGDVKLTFLSDKGFHHSWKSELSRLDGRALMGIFEASKDYVNADPNQKFLDFPPPKGYDPLAMDRELKKALPIIQELLEKAWASEKKAASEP
;
A
#
# COMPACT_ATOMS: atom_id res chain seq x y z
N MET A 1 -21.06 -22.41 -20.91
CA MET A 1 -20.49 -21.26 -20.19
C MET A 1 -19.24 -21.75 -19.48
N PRO A 2 -18.06 -21.17 -19.69
CA PRO A 2 -16.89 -21.57 -18.93
C PRO A 2 -17.03 -21.02 -17.49
N THR A 3 -17.01 -21.92 -16.52
CA THR A 3 -16.87 -21.60 -15.10
C THR A 3 -15.47 -21.01 -14.89
N ALA A 4 -15.40 -19.86 -14.22
CA ALA A 4 -14.14 -19.29 -13.80
C ALA A 4 -13.39 -20.33 -12.96
N HIS A 5 -12.24 -20.79 -13.45
CA HIS A 5 -11.29 -21.49 -12.60
C HIS A 5 -10.85 -20.47 -11.54
N GLU A 6 -11.12 -20.74 -10.27
CA GLU A 6 -10.35 -20.13 -9.19
C GLU A 6 -8.88 -20.44 -9.51
N ALA A 7 -8.11 -19.39 -9.81
CA ALA A 7 -6.71 -19.55 -10.13
C ALA A 7 -6.02 -19.98 -8.83
N GLU A 8 -5.74 -21.27 -8.69
CA GLU A 8 -4.89 -21.77 -7.62
C GLU A 8 -3.55 -21.03 -7.68
N ILE A 9 -3.17 -20.40 -6.57
CA ILE A 9 -1.88 -19.72 -6.45
C ILE A 9 -0.80 -20.79 -6.60
N SER A 10 0.10 -20.61 -7.57
CA SER A 10 1.18 -21.55 -7.82
C SER A 10 2.07 -21.72 -6.58
N ASP A 11 2.52 -22.95 -6.31
CA ASP A 11 3.43 -23.23 -5.19
C ASP A 11 4.71 -22.37 -5.25
N GLU A 12 5.18 -21.97 -6.44
CA GLU A 12 6.34 -21.07 -6.61
C GLU A 12 6.14 -19.70 -5.92
N VAL A 13 4.95 -19.11 -6.07
CA VAL A 13 4.58 -17.84 -5.42
C VAL A 13 4.45 -18.04 -3.91
N LEU A 14 3.92 -19.19 -3.47
CA LEU A 14 3.79 -19.51 -2.05
C LEU A 14 5.15 -19.76 -1.40
N GLU A 15 6.09 -20.41 -2.10
CA GLU A 15 7.47 -20.60 -1.67
C GLU A 15 8.17 -19.26 -1.44
N GLU A 16 8.11 -18.38 -2.44
CA GLU A 16 8.67 -17.03 -2.36
C GLU A 16 8.05 -16.22 -1.21
N GLY A 17 6.72 -16.23 -1.12
CA GLY A 17 5.98 -15.50 -0.10
C GLY A 17 6.28 -15.99 1.31
N CYS A 18 6.28 -17.31 1.53
CA CYS A 18 6.65 -17.90 2.82
C CYS A 18 8.07 -17.48 3.19
N TYR A 19 9.03 -17.54 2.26
CA TYR A 19 10.41 -17.15 2.52
C TYR A 19 10.55 -15.68 2.93
N TYR A 20 10.05 -14.74 2.12
CA TYR A 20 10.23 -13.32 2.41
C TYR A 20 9.41 -12.85 3.62
N LEU A 21 8.20 -13.36 3.82
CA LEU A 21 7.39 -13.03 5.01
C LEU A 21 8.07 -13.51 6.30
N SER A 22 8.69 -14.69 6.31
CA SER A 22 9.51 -15.14 7.45
C SER A 22 10.73 -14.23 7.65
N GLN A 23 11.41 -13.80 6.58
CA GLN A 23 12.52 -12.83 6.66
C GLN A 23 12.08 -11.44 7.17
N LEU A 24 10.81 -11.09 6.98
CA LEU A 24 10.18 -9.88 7.49
C LEU A 24 9.68 -10.02 8.93
N GLY A 25 9.93 -11.17 9.58
CA GLY A 25 9.68 -11.40 11.00
C GLY A 25 8.31 -11.98 11.34
N LEU A 26 7.52 -12.45 10.36
CA LEU A 26 6.28 -13.16 10.65
C LEU A 26 6.58 -14.59 11.13
N SER A 27 5.78 -15.07 12.08
CA SER A 27 5.83 -16.48 12.49
C SER A 27 5.14 -17.38 11.45
N ASP A 28 5.50 -18.65 11.43
CA ASP A 28 4.91 -19.62 10.51
C ASP A 28 3.40 -19.77 10.73
N GLU A 29 2.91 -19.58 11.96
CA GLU A 29 1.47 -19.55 12.27
C GLU A 29 0.78 -18.36 11.61
N ALA A 30 1.39 -17.17 11.70
CA ALA A 30 0.83 -15.94 11.15
C ALA A 30 0.80 -15.97 9.60
N ILE A 31 1.78 -16.62 8.98
CA ILE A 31 1.80 -16.84 7.52
C ILE A 31 0.78 -17.91 7.14
N ALA A 32 0.72 -19.01 7.89
CA ALA A 32 -0.21 -20.11 7.63
C ALA A 32 -1.67 -19.65 7.69
N GLU A 33 -2.03 -18.80 8.66
CA GLU A 33 -3.36 -18.21 8.74
C GLU A 33 -3.71 -17.40 7.48
N ARG A 34 -2.79 -16.56 7.00
CA ARG A 34 -3.00 -15.71 5.82
C ARG A 34 -3.07 -16.49 4.51
N PHE A 35 -2.31 -17.58 4.40
CA PHE A 35 -2.28 -18.43 3.21
C PHE A 35 -3.26 -19.62 3.30
N GLU A 36 -4.12 -19.64 4.31
CA GLU A 36 -5.08 -20.74 4.56
C GLU A 36 -4.39 -22.12 4.53
N SER A 37 -3.24 -22.18 5.20
CA SER A 37 -2.28 -23.28 5.14
C SER A 37 -1.96 -23.82 6.55
N THR A 38 -0.93 -24.65 6.66
CA THR A 38 -0.42 -25.15 7.94
C THR A 38 0.99 -24.63 8.20
N PRO A 39 1.40 -24.39 9.46
CA PRO A 39 2.77 -23.95 9.76
C PRO A 39 3.84 -24.88 9.18
N ALA A 40 3.61 -26.20 9.24
CA ALA A 40 4.51 -27.19 8.65
C ALA A 40 4.59 -27.12 7.10
N ARG A 41 3.56 -26.61 6.41
CA ARG A 41 3.64 -26.33 4.98
C ARG A 41 4.43 -25.04 4.72
N VAL A 42 4.20 -24.00 5.52
CA VAL A 42 4.96 -22.73 5.44
C VAL A 42 6.46 -22.98 5.60
N GLU A 43 6.87 -23.70 6.65
CA GLU A 43 8.27 -24.01 6.91
C GLU A 43 8.91 -24.75 5.72
N ARG A 44 8.21 -25.74 5.16
CA ARG A 44 8.69 -26.50 3.98
C ARG A 44 8.83 -25.61 2.74
N LEU A 45 7.86 -24.73 2.49
CA LEU A 45 7.85 -23.83 1.34
C LEU A 45 8.97 -22.77 1.45
N ALA A 46 9.12 -22.15 2.63
CA ALA A 46 10.20 -21.19 2.89
C ALA A 46 11.58 -21.83 2.73
N LYS A 47 11.75 -23.06 3.22
CA LYS A 47 12.99 -23.83 3.05
C LYS A 47 13.26 -24.17 1.58
N SER A 48 12.24 -24.61 0.84
CA SER A 48 12.33 -24.91 -0.59
C SER A 48 12.88 -23.70 -1.37
N TYR A 49 12.29 -22.52 -1.17
CA TYR A 49 12.77 -21.28 -1.81
C TYR A 49 14.21 -20.92 -1.40
N SER A 50 14.55 -21.06 -0.12
CA SER A 50 15.91 -20.82 0.37
C SER A 50 16.93 -21.75 -0.28
N ASP A 51 16.58 -23.00 -0.52
CA ASP A 51 17.48 -23.97 -1.17
C ASP A 51 17.61 -23.66 -2.68
N LYS A 52 16.55 -23.20 -3.35
CA LYS A 52 16.61 -22.69 -4.73
C LYS A 52 17.51 -21.46 -4.88
N LEU A 53 17.50 -20.55 -3.90
CA LEU A 53 18.42 -19.41 -3.86
C LEU A 53 19.88 -19.86 -3.72
N LYS A 54 20.15 -20.85 -2.87
CA LYS A 54 21.51 -21.37 -2.65
C LYS A 54 22.04 -22.14 -3.86
N SER A 55 21.18 -22.88 -4.55
CA SER A 55 21.54 -23.63 -5.76
C SER A 55 21.71 -22.73 -6.98
N GLY A 56 21.21 -21.49 -6.92
CA GLY A 56 21.17 -20.55 -8.05
C GLY A 56 20.07 -20.85 -9.06
N GLU A 57 19.09 -21.68 -8.70
CA GLU A 57 17.90 -21.95 -9.52
C GLU A 57 17.01 -20.71 -9.65
N VAL A 58 16.97 -19.89 -8.59
CA VAL A 58 16.32 -18.57 -8.59
C VAL A 58 17.30 -17.51 -8.10
N VAL A 59 17.11 -16.28 -8.58
CA VAL A 59 17.90 -15.12 -8.17
C VAL A 59 16.97 -14.16 -7.45
N ALA A 60 17.30 -13.81 -6.21
CA ALA A 60 16.56 -12.79 -5.48
C ALA A 60 16.65 -11.45 -6.21
N GLY A 61 15.51 -10.92 -6.62
CA GLY A 61 15.39 -9.57 -7.14
C GLY A 61 15.42 -8.54 -6.02
N ASP A 62 16.00 -7.37 -6.30
CA ASP A 62 16.00 -6.23 -5.37
C ASP A 62 14.56 -5.77 -4.99
N LEU A 63 13.57 -6.12 -5.82
CA LEU A 63 12.17 -5.74 -5.65
C LEU A 63 11.32 -6.79 -4.91
N ASP A 64 11.76 -8.04 -4.81
CA ASP A 64 10.92 -9.13 -4.32
C ASP A 64 10.59 -8.93 -2.83
N LYS A 65 11.61 -8.59 -2.03
CA LYS A 65 11.43 -8.30 -0.61
C LYS A 65 10.53 -7.09 -0.39
N ALA A 66 10.68 -6.04 -1.21
CA ALA A 66 9.86 -4.84 -1.14
C ALA A 66 8.40 -5.15 -1.51
N PHE A 67 8.17 -5.99 -2.50
CA PHE A 67 6.84 -6.47 -2.87
C PHE A 67 6.16 -7.21 -1.71
N TRP A 68 6.85 -8.17 -1.08
CA TRP A 68 6.27 -8.90 0.06
C TRP A 68 6.10 -8.04 1.31
N GLU A 69 6.93 -7.00 1.48
CA GLU A 69 6.71 -6.00 2.52
C GLU A 69 5.43 -5.18 2.26
N ASP A 70 5.20 -4.76 1.02
CA ASP A 70 3.99 -4.04 0.60
C ASP A 70 2.75 -4.93 0.79
N VAL A 71 2.79 -6.20 0.37
CA VAL A 71 1.71 -7.19 0.59
C VAL A 71 1.42 -7.38 2.07
N ARG A 72 2.45 -7.49 2.91
CA ARG A 72 2.27 -7.59 4.37
C ARG A 72 1.58 -6.36 4.92
N LYS A 73 2.04 -5.16 4.56
CA LYS A 73 1.46 -3.87 5.03
C LYS A 73 -0.02 -3.77 4.65
N GLU A 74 -0.36 -4.10 3.40
CA GLU A 74 -1.76 -4.12 2.94
C GLU A 74 -2.62 -5.12 3.74
N ALA A 75 -2.11 -6.33 3.98
CA ALA A 75 -2.81 -7.34 4.77
C ALA A 75 -3.00 -6.92 6.24
N GLU A 76 -2.12 -6.08 6.79
CA GLU A 76 -2.24 -5.49 8.13
C GLU A 76 -3.16 -4.26 8.17
N GLY A 77 -3.79 -3.91 7.04
CA GLY A 77 -4.71 -2.79 6.91
C GLY A 77 -4.03 -1.43 6.73
N ASP A 78 -2.71 -1.41 6.50
CA ASP A 78 -2.00 -0.20 6.10
C ASP A 78 -2.18 -0.02 4.59
N VAL A 79 -2.76 1.12 4.21
CA VAL A 79 -3.15 1.37 2.82
C VAL A 79 -2.22 2.40 2.20
N LYS A 80 -1.80 2.15 0.96
CA LYS A 80 -1.03 3.10 0.18
C LYS A 80 -1.95 4.17 -0.39
N LEU A 81 -1.67 5.43 -0.05
CA LEU A 81 -2.48 6.57 -0.43
C LEU A 81 -1.76 7.43 -1.44
N THR A 82 -2.50 7.88 -2.44
CA THR A 82 -2.07 8.93 -3.35
C THR A 82 -2.65 10.26 -2.88
N PHE A 83 -1.80 11.28 -2.72
CA PHE A 83 -2.22 12.61 -2.26
C PHE A 83 -1.44 13.71 -2.97
N LEU A 84 -1.94 14.94 -2.88
CA LEU A 84 -1.29 16.13 -3.42
C LEU A 84 -0.69 16.98 -2.29
N SER A 85 0.51 17.51 -2.52
CA SER A 85 1.14 18.55 -1.71
C SER A 85 1.55 19.75 -2.56
N ASP A 86 2.18 20.75 -1.95
CA ASP A 86 2.82 21.88 -2.63
C ASP A 86 3.91 21.45 -3.63
N LYS A 87 4.49 20.25 -3.44
CA LYS A 87 5.51 19.65 -4.30
C LYS A 87 4.96 18.72 -5.39
N GLY A 88 3.64 18.55 -5.46
CA GLY A 88 2.98 17.70 -6.45
C GLY A 88 2.41 16.41 -5.85
N PHE A 89 2.31 15.37 -6.68
CA PHE A 89 1.70 14.09 -6.29
C PHE A 89 2.68 13.19 -5.55
N HIS A 90 2.17 12.53 -4.51
CA HIS A 90 2.93 11.63 -3.66
C HIS A 90 2.17 10.33 -3.39
N HIS A 91 2.94 9.28 -3.08
CA HIS A 91 2.42 8.02 -2.58
C HIS A 91 3.07 7.74 -1.23
N SER A 92 2.26 7.40 -0.23
CA SER A 92 2.76 7.02 1.10
C SER A 92 1.80 6.08 1.78
N TRP A 93 2.33 5.25 2.67
CA TRP A 93 1.52 4.41 3.54
C TRP A 93 0.72 5.26 4.54
N LYS A 94 -0.49 4.81 4.93
CA LYS A 94 -1.29 5.46 5.98
C LYS A 94 -0.48 5.58 7.28
N SER A 95 0.32 4.57 7.61
CA SER A 95 1.18 4.56 8.81
C SER A 95 2.36 5.53 8.77
N GLU A 96 2.78 5.96 7.59
CA GLU A 96 3.81 6.99 7.41
C GLU A 96 3.18 8.38 7.49
N LEU A 97 2.03 8.57 6.83
CA LEU A 97 1.25 9.80 6.90
C LEU A 97 0.80 10.11 8.33
N SER A 98 0.49 9.10 9.14
CA SER A 98 0.09 9.29 10.54
C SER A 98 1.19 9.87 11.44
N ARG A 99 2.44 9.94 10.97
CA ARG A 99 3.57 10.54 11.68
C ARG A 99 3.68 12.05 11.45
N LEU A 100 2.93 12.60 10.50
CA LEU A 100 2.92 14.02 10.20
C LEU A 100 2.13 14.79 11.27
N ASP A 101 2.53 16.04 11.50
CA ASP A 101 1.80 16.93 12.39
C ASP A 101 0.48 17.43 11.75
N GLY A 102 -0.41 18.00 12.57
CA GLY A 102 -1.71 18.47 12.09
C GLY A 102 -1.60 19.53 11.00
N ARG A 103 -0.52 20.32 10.97
CA ARG A 103 -0.31 21.38 9.97
C ARG A 103 0.05 20.79 8.61
N ALA A 104 0.95 19.82 8.56
CA ALA A 104 1.33 19.13 7.34
C ALA A 104 0.13 18.34 6.77
N LEU A 105 -0.62 17.65 7.62
CA LEU A 105 -1.83 16.94 7.22
C LEU A 105 -2.91 17.88 6.67
N MET A 106 -3.10 19.05 7.28
CA MET A 106 -4.03 20.06 6.76
C MET A 106 -3.61 20.54 5.36
N GLY A 107 -2.34 20.87 5.16
CA GLY A 107 -1.85 21.30 3.85
C GLY A 107 -2.07 20.26 2.75
N ILE A 108 -1.84 18.99 3.07
CA ILE A 108 -2.13 17.86 2.18
C ILE A 108 -3.64 17.74 1.89
N PHE A 109 -4.47 17.86 2.92
CA PHE A 109 -5.92 17.77 2.79
C PHE A 109 -6.48 18.87 1.89
N GLU A 110 -6.08 20.12 2.12
CA GLU A 110 -6.51 21.28 1.33
C GLU A 110 -6.07 21.16 -0.12
N ALA A 111 -4.78 20.88 -0.38
CA ALA A 111 -4.27 20.70 -1.73
C ALA A 111 -5.00 19.58 -2.49
N SER A 112 -5.20 18.43 -1.84
CA SER A 112 -5.90 17.29 -2.43
C SER A 112 -7.38 17.59 -2.70
N LYS A 113 -8.03 18.32 -1.79
CA LYS A 113 -9.44 18.73 -1.93
C LYS A 113 -9.62 19.74 -3.04
N ASP A 114 -8.74 20.73 -3.14
CA ASP A 114 -8.77 21.74 -4.19
C ASP A 114 -8.59 21.11 -5.57
N TYR A 115 -7.69 20.13 -5.70
CA TYR A 115 -7.54 19.38 -6.94
C TYR A 115 -8.83 18.66 -7.36
N VAL A 116 -9.46 17.95 -6.42
CA VAL A 116 -10.71 17.20 -6.67
C VAL A 116 -11.88 18.11 -7.05
N ASN A 117 -11.88 19.35 -6.54
CA ASN A 117 -12.91 20.34 -6.85
C ASN A 117 -12.65 21.11 -8.17
N ALA A 118 -11.45 21.03 -8.72
CA ALA A 118 -11.13 21.65 -10.00
C ALA A 118 -11.72 20.86 -11.18
N ASP A 119 -12.04 21.53 -12.29
CA ASP A 119 -12.48 20.85 -13.50
C ASP A 119 -11.30 20.03 -14.09
N PRO A 120 -11.39 18.69 -14.14
CA PRO A 120 -10.31 17.84 -14.62
C PRO A 120 -10.00 18.06 -16.11
N ASN A 121 -10.97 18.61 -16.88
CA ASN A 121 -10.79 18.89 -18.30
C ASN A 121 -10.17 20.26 -18.58
N GLN A 122 -10.01 21.11 -17.56
CA GLN A 122 -9.46 22.45 -17.73
C GLN A 122 -8.04 22.44 -18.32
N LYS A 123 -7.30 21.34 -18.13
CA LYS A 123 -5.93 21.14 -18.66
C LYS A 123 -5.88 20.76 -20.15
N PHE A 124 -7.02 20.47 -20.76
CA PHE A 124 -7.15 20.04 -22.16
C PHE A 124 -7.93 21.04 -23.03
N LEU A 125 -8.12 22.27 -22.54
CA LEU A 125 -8.79 23.33 -23.30
C LEU A 125 -8.02 23.69 -24.58
N ASP A 126 -6.69 23.68 -24.51
CA ASP A 126 -5.82 24.07 -25.62
C ASP A 126 -5.30 22.89 -26.45
N PHE A 127 -5.35 21.65 -25.90
CA PHE A 127 -4.83 20.46 -26.56
C PHE A 127 -5.67 19.21 -26.22
N PRO A 128 -5.99 18.36 -27.22
CA PRO A 128 -6.71 17.12 -26.96
C PRO A 128 -5.87 16.16 -26.10
N PRO A 129 -6.49 15.41 -25.18
CA PRO A 129 -5.77 14.46 -24.33
C PRO A 129 -5.17 13.30 -25.15
N PRO A 130 -4.09 12.66 -24.66
CA PRO A 130 -3.56 11.45 -25.28
C PRO A 130 -4.61 10.34 -25.40
N LYS A 131 -4.48 9.49 -26.42
CA LYS A 131 -5.39 8.35 -26.59
C LYS A 131 -5.32 7.42 -25.38
N GLY A 132 -6.48 7.14 -24.77
CA GLY A 132 -6.57 6.31 -23.56
C GLY A 132 -6.27 7.04 -22.25
N TYR A 133 -6.09 8.36 -22.29
CA TYR A 133 -5.98 9.17 -21.08
C TYR A 133 -7.30 9.19 -20.30
N ASP A 134 -7.22 8.90 -19.01
CA ASP A 134 -8.35 9.01 -18.09
C ASP A 134 -8.18 10.24 -17.19
N PRO A 135 -8.95 11.32 -17.43
CA PRO A 135 -8.87 12.55 -16.63
C PRO A 135 -9.27 12.35 -15.17
N LEU A 136 -9.98 11.25 -14.86
CA LEU A 136 -10.50 10.95 -13.54
C LEU A 136 -9.60 9.97 -12.77
N ALA A 137 -8.52 9.46 -13.35
CA ALA A 137 -7.64 8.49 -12.67
C ALA A 137 -7.12 9.05 -11.34
N MET A 138 -6.53 10.25 -11.36
CA MET A 138 -6.02 10.90 -10.15
C MET A 138 -7.14 11.38 -9.23
N ASP A 139 -8.25 11.86 -9.79
CA ASP A 139 -9.43 12.27 -9.02
C ASP A 139 -9.97 11.11 -8.16
N ARG A 140 -10.06 9.91 -8.73
CA ARG A 140 -10.50 8.71 -8.00
C ARG A 140 -9.54 8.35 -6.87
N GLU A 141 -8.23 8.42 -7.10
CA GLU A 141 -7.24 8.12 -6.07
C GLU A 141 -7.26 9.14 -4.93
N LEU A 142 -7.37 10.43 -5.25
CA LEU A 142 -7.51 11.47 -4.22
C LEU A 142 -8.81 11.36 -3.45
N LYS A 143 -9.95 11.05 -4.11
CA LYS A 143 -11.23 10.83 -3.43
C LYS A 143 -11.20 9.67 -2.44
N LYS A 144 -10.44 8.61 -2.72
CA LYS A 144 -10.22 7.51 -1.77
C LYS A 144 -9.33 7.95 -0.59
N ALA A 145 -8.31 8.78 -0.85
CA ALA A 145 -7.38 9.21 0.18
C ALA A 145 -7.95 10.28 1.13
N LEU A 146 -8.79 11.19 0.64
CA LEU A 146 -9.31 12.33 1.40
C LEU A 146 -9.98 11.96 2.74
N PRO A 147 -10.89 10.96 2.83
CA PRO A 147 -11.48 10.55 4.10
C PRO A 147 -10.44 10.05 5.10
N ILE A 148 -9.40 9.36 4.62
CA ILE A 148 -8.36 8.80 5.48
C ILE A 148 -7.44 9.90 5.99
N ILE A 149 -7.07 10.86 5.13
CA ILE A 149 -6.29 12.04 5.52
C ILE A 149 -7.07 12.87 6.55
N GLN A 150 -8.37 13.03 6.37
CA GLN A 150 -9.23 13.70 7.35
C GLN A 150 -9.24 12.96 8.70
N GLU A 151 -9.38 11.63 8.69
CA GLU A 151 -9.31 10.81 9.91
C GLU A 151 -7.96 11.01 10.65
N LEU A 152 -6.85 11.01 9.91
CA LEU A 152 -5.51 11.23 10.46
C LEU A 152 -5.37 12.64 11.04
N LEU A 153 -5.87 13.66 10.35
CA LEU A 153 -5.88 15.05 10.80
C LEU A 153 -6.66 15.24 12.10
N GLU A 154 -7.86 14.65 12.20
CA GLU A 154 -8.69 14.70 13.40
C GLU A 154 -7.97 14.06 14.60
N LYS A 155 -7.29 12.92 14.38
CA LYS A 155 -6.47 12.25 15.42
C LYS A 155 -5.26 13.08 15.84
N ALA A 156 -4.56 13.70 14.90
CA ALA A 156 -3.41 14.56 15.19
C ALA A 156 -3.83 15.73 16.09
N TRP A 157 -4.89 16.46 15.72
CA TRP A 157 -5.41 17.57 16.52
C TRP A 157 -5.94 17.15 17.89
N ALA A 158 -6.60 16.00 18.00
CA ALA A 158 -7.03 15.49 19.30
C ALA A 158 -5.82 15.20 20.21
N SER A 159 -4.73 14.69 19.65
CA SER A 159 -3.49 14.38 20.39
C SER A 159 -2.76 15.66 20.80
N GLU A 160 -2.65 16.64 19.91
CA GLU A 160 -2.05 17.96 20.20
C GLU A 160 -2.83 18.71 21.30
N LYS A 161 -4.17 18.68 21.25
CA LYS A 161 -5.01 19.28 22.30
C LYS A 161 -4.80 18.63 23.66
N LYS A 162 -4.65 17.29 23.72
CA LYS A 162 -4.35 16.57 24.96
C LYS A 162 -2.98 16.96 25.51
N ALA A 163 -1.95 16.99 24.66
CA ALA A 163 -0.60 17.40 25.04
C ALA A 163 -0.55 18.85 25.54
N ALA A 164 -1.36 19.75 24.99
CA ALA A 164 -1.47 21.14 25.46
C ALA A 164 -2.26 21.29 26.78
N SER A 165 -2.99 20.26 27.21
CA SER A 165 -3.82 20.27 28.43
C SER A 165 -3.20 19.52 29.62
N GLU A 166 -2.13 18.76 29.40
CA GLU A 166 -1.35 18.10 30.45
C GLU A 166 -0.20 19.04 30.88
N PRO A 167 -0.14 19.46 32.16
CA PRO A 167 0.86 20.42 32.67
C PRO A 167 2.27 19.84 32.84
#